data_AF-A0A7C7QRK2-F1
#
_entry.id   AF-A0A7C7QRK2-F1
#
_cell.length_a   1.000
_cell.length_b   1.000
_cell.length_c   1.000
_cell.angle_alpha   90.00
_cell.angle_beta   90.00
_cell.angle_gamma   90.00
#
_symmetry.space_group_name_H-M   'P 1'
#
loop_
_entity.id
_entity.type
_entity.pdbx_description
1 polymer ?
#
loop_
_entity_poly.entity_id
_entity_poly.type
_entity_poly.pdbx_seq_one_letter_code
_entity_poly.pdbx_strand_id
1 'polypeptide(L)'
;MCACHVRSSTISDKCIVVFKPSGKVIEVEVGTLLSDAAAQAGIELNLPCGGQGRCGRCKLLVEHGPVSRRPSAKLSPAEEEEGYALACQTVVKGDVILLVPEQEKIERKIIEEVKGAERIALPLEFEWPVDPSIGKFFVTIAPPSLEDNTTDFDRLRRELRVQHGIPDLTTGLSVLKKLATTLRDADWQVTAVLEMGDGGTANNCSPALINILPGDQTAQSFGLAIDIGTTTNVVHLVDLLSGQVIDRASEYNGQISCGEDIISRIIYSQKGDGLAHLQRLVLRTLNGLIDELTSRNSI
;
A
#
# COMPACT_ATOMS: atom_id res chain seq x y z
N MET A 1 10.65 0.95 -58.83
CA MET A 1 10.83 -0.24 -57.97
C MET A 1 10.23 0.10 -56.61
N CYS A 2 9.00 -0.35 -56.36
CA CYS A 2 8.24 -0.03 -55.15
C CYS A 2 8.27 -1.27 -54.25
N ALA A 3 9.07 -1.22 -53.16
CA ALA A 3 9.15 -2.29 -52.19
C ALA A 3 8.02 -2.13 -51.16
N CYS A 4 6.99 -2.96 -51.31
CA CYS A 4 5.89 -3.07 -50.37
C CYS A 4 6.40 -3.46 -48.99
N HIS A 5 6.18 -2.59 -48.00
CA HIS A 5 6.31 -2.91 -46.59
C HIS A 5 5.12 -3.80 -46.20
N VAL A 6 5.38 -5.10 -46.06
CA VAL A 6 4.42 -6.02 -45.45
C VAL A 6 4.35 -5.69 -43.96
N ARG A 7 3.27 -5.01 -43.56
CA ARG A 7 2.87 -4.89 -42.16
C ARG A 7 2.50 -6.29 -41.67
N SER A 8 3.37 -6.92 -40.88
CA SER A 8 3.04 -8.14 -40.14
C SER A 8 2.10 -7.77 -39.00
N SER A 9 0.80 -7.89 -39.25
CA SER A 9 -0.24 -7.89 -38.23
C SER A 9 -0.18 -9.23 -37.50
N THR A 10 0.41 -9.28 -36.30
CA THR A 10 0.27 -10.41 -35.39
C THR A 10 -1.18 -10.49 -34.94
N ILE A 11 -1.92 -11.41 -35.54
CA ILE A 11 -3.20 -11.88 -35.00
C ILE A 11 -2.84 -12.58 -33.68
N SER A 12 -3.24 -11.97 -32.57
CA SER A 12 -3.12 -12.58 -31.25
C SER A 12 -4.17 -13.68 -31.18
N ASP A 13 -3.76 -14.93 -31.44
CA ASP A 13 -4.64 -16.08 -31.29
C ASP A 13 -5.00 -16.19 -29.81
N LYS A 14 -6.30 -16.07 -29.51
CA LYS A 14 -6.82 -16.21 -28.16
C LYS A 14 -7.22 -17.67 -27.89
N CYS A 15 -7.17 -18.06 -26.62
CA CYS A 15 -7.54 -19.39 -26.18
C CYS A 15 -8.26 -19.37 -24.83
N ILE A 16 -9.03 -20.42 -24.56
CA ILE A 16 -9.85 -20.57 -23.36
C ILE A 16 -9.08 -21.40 -22.33
N VAL A 17 -8.98 -20.87 -21.11
CA VAL A 17 -8.38 -21.56 -19.97
C VAL A 17 -9.47 -21.83 -18.93
N VAL A 18 -9.66 -23.10 -18.59
CA VAL A 18 -10.64 -23.55 -17.59
C VAL A 18 -9.93 -24.05 -16.34
N PHE A 19 -10.30 -23.53 -15.16
CA PHE A 19 -9.71 -23.91 -13.88
C PHE A 19 -10.70 -24.69 -13.00
N LYS A 20 -10.42 -25.98 -12.79
CA LYS A 20 -11.10 -26.84 -11.81
C LYS A 20 -10.36 -26.86 -10.47
N PRO A 21 -11.04 -27.05 -9.32
CA PRO A 21 -12.49 -27.21 -9.17
C PRO A 21 -13.28 -25.89 -9.19
N SER A 22 -12.60 -24.74 -9.27
CA SER A 22 -13.22 -23.41 -9.15
C SER A 22 -14.28 -23.08 -10.21
N GLY A 23 -14.25 -23.77 -11.35
CA GLY A 23 -15.16 -23.55 -12.49
C GLY A 23 -14.88 -22.25 -13.26
N LYS A 24 -13.80 -21.52 -12.93
CA LYS A 24 -13.48 -20.25 -13.59
C LYS A 24 -13.00 -20.50 -15.02
N VAL A 25 -13.49 -19.68 -15.93
CA VAL A 25 -13.15 -19.72 -17.35
C VAL A 25 -12.68 -18.33 -17.75
N ILE A 26 -11.51 -18.25 -18.38
CA ILE A 26 -10.97 -16.99 -18.89
C ILE A 26 -10.48 -17.17 -20.32
N GLU A 27 -10.43 -16.06 -21.06
CA GLU A 27 -9.83 -15.99 -22.38
C GLU A 27 -8.47 -15.29 -22.26
N VAL A 28 -7.40 -15.93 -22.73
CA VAL A 28 -6.03 -15.39 -22.70
C VAL A 28 -5.36 -15.50 -24.05
N GLU A 29 -4.30 -14.71 -24.26
CA GLU A 29 -3.49 -14.80 -25.47
C GLU A 29 -2.65 -16.09 -25.46
N VAL A 30 -2.55 -16.75 -26.62
CA VAL A 30 -1.62 -17.86 -26.80
C VAL A 30 -0.20 -17.37 -26.55
N GLY A 31 0.52 -18.07 -25.67
CA GLY A 31 1.82 -17.61 -25.15
C GLY A 31 1.80 -17.17 -23.69
N THR A 32 0.62 -16.98 -23.08
CA THR A 32 0.48 -16.64 -21.66
C THR A 32 0.98 -17.77 -20.76
N LEU A 33 1.65 -17.43 -19.65
CA LEU A 33 2.03 -18.42 -18.63
C LEU A 33 0.81 -18.88 -17.84
N LEU A 34 0.79 -20.15 -17.44
CA LEU A 34 -0.29 -20.68 -16.60
C LEU A 34 -0.44 -19.92 -15.27
N SER A 35 0.66 -19.41 -14.69
CA SER A 35 0.61 -18.57 -13.49
C SER A 35 -0.12 -17.26 -13.71
N ASP A 36 0.06 -16.66 -14.89
CA ASP A 36 -0.51 -15.35 -15.21
C ASP A 36 -1.98 -15.50 -15.58
N ALA A 37 -2.32 -16.58 -16.30
CA ALA A 37 -3.71 -16.99 -16.52
C ALA A 37 -4.44 -17.23 -15.19
N ALA A 38 -3.82 -17.94 -14.23
CA ALA A 38 -4.43 -18.14 -12.91
C ALA A 38 -4.66 -16.81 -12.18
N ALA A 39 -3.69 -15.90 -12.21
CA ALA A 39 -3.82 -14.57 -11.63
C ALA A 39 -4.96 -13.76 -12.28
N GLN A 40 -5.10 -13.80 -13.62
CA GLN A 40 -6.20 -13.15 -14.34
C GLN A 40 -7.57 -13.75 -13.99
N ALA A 41 -7.63 -15.05 -13.73
CA ALA A 41 -8.82 -15.71 -13.21
C ALA A 41 -9.09 -15.37 -11.72
N GLY A 42 -8.20 -14.65 -11.03
CA GLY A 42 -8.29 -14.43 -9.59
C GLY A 42 -8.13 -15.72 -8.79
N ILE A 43 -7.26 -16.62 -9.26
CA ILE A 43 -6.83 -17.82 -8.55
C ILE A 43 -5.41 -17.55 -8.05
N GLU A 44 -5.25 -17.50 -6.73
CA GLU A 44 -3.95 -17.29 -6.11
C GLU A 44 -3.18 -18.62 -6.06
N LEU A 45 -2.04 -18.65 -6.74
CA LEU A 45 -1.08 -19.76 -6.67
C LEU A 45 0.08 -19.41 -5.75
N ASN A 46 0.56 -20.40 -5.00
CA ASN A 46 1.71 -20.31 -4.13
C ASN A 46 3.00 -20.25 -4.97
N LEU A 47 3.54 -19.02 -5.13
CA LEU A 47 4.72 -18.71 -5.93
C LEU A 47 5.85 -18.14 -5.06
N PRO A 48 6.38 -18.90 -4.09
CA PRO A 48 7.37 -18.38 -3.13
C PRO A 48 8.68 -17.94 -3.78
N CYS A 49 9.01 -18.48 -4.96
CA CYS A 49 10.20 -18.11 -5.73
C CYS A 49 9.94 -17.03 -6.82
N GLY A 50 8.81 -16.33 -6.79
CA GLY A 50 8.47 -15.31 -7.80
C GLY A 50 8.37 -15.85 -9.23
N GLY A 51 8.07 -17.13 -9.38
CA GLY A 51 7.94 -17.80 -10.66
C GLY A 51 9.26 -18.14 -11.38
N GLN A 52 10.34 -18.35 -10.64
CA GLN A 52 11.65 -18.76 -11.19
C GLN A 52 11.77 -20.27 -11.50
N GLY A 53 10.75 -21.08 -11.18
CA GLY A 53 10.80 -22.53 -11.38
C GLY A 53 11.71 -23.29 -10.39
N ARG A 54 12.13 -22.64 -9.29
CA ARG A 54 13.09 -23.21 -8.32
C ARG A 54 12.44 -23.90 -7.11
N CYS A 55 11.19 -23.58 -6.77
CA CYS A 55 10.53 -24.11 -5.58
C CYS A 55 9.68 -25.36 -5.83
N GLY A 56 9.05 -25.48 -7.00
CA GLY A 56 8.10 -26.56 -7.28
C GLY A 56 6.73 -26.44 -6.60
N ARG A 57 6.37 -25.33 -5.94
CA ARG A 57 5.08 -25.19 -5.23
C ARG A 57 3.90 -24.76 -6.10
N CYS A 58 4.15 -24.28 -7.31
CA CYS A 58 3.11 -23.84 -8.25
C CYS A 58 2.65 -24.96 -9.20
N LYS A 59 2.53 -26.20 -8.70
CA LYS A 59 2.11 -27.34 -9.51
C LYS A 59 0.63 -27.22 -9.86
N LEU A 60 0.32 -27.46 -11.12
CA LEU A 60 -1.02 -27.63 -11.67
C LEU A 60 -1.05 -28.91 -12.47
N LEU A 61 -2.20 -29.56 -12.55
CA LEU A 61 -2.41 -30.72 -13.40
C LEU A 61 -3.07 -30.28 -14.70
N VAL A 62 -2.45 -30.58 -15.85
CA VAL A 62 -3.02 -30.31 -17.17
C VAL A 62 -3.84 -31.52 -17.60
N GLU A 63 -5.17 -31.46 -17.45
CA GLU A 63 -6.06 -32.56 -17.85
C GLU A 63 -6.15 -32.65 -19.38
N HIS A 64 -6.35 -31.51 -20.04
CA HIS A 64 -6.50 -31.42 -21.50
C HIS A 64 -5.92 -30.13 -22.05
N GLY A 65 -5.46 -30.18 -23.31
CA GLY A 65 -5.04 -29.00 -24.06
C GLY A 65 -3.53 -28.91 -24.33
N PRO A 66 -3.12 -28.15 -25.36
CA PRO A 66 -1.72 -28.01 -25.72
C PRO A 66 -1.02 -26.99 -24.81
N VAL A 67 0.05 -27.45 -24.14
CA VAL A 67 0.93 -26.60 -23.34
C VAL A 67 2.40 -26.84 -23.72
N SER A 68 3.22 -25.81 -23.58
CA SER A 68 4.67 -25.90 -23.74
C SER A 68 5.33 -25.82 -22.37
N ARG A 69 5.90 -26.94 -21.92
CA ARG A 69 6.57 -27.06 -20.62
C ARG A 69 8.07 -26.79 -20.77
N ARG A 70 8.67 -26.03 -19.85
CA ARG A 70 10.13 -26.02 -19.70
C ARG A 70 10.55 -27.16 -18.77
N PRO A 71 11.62 -27.92 -19.10
CA PRO A 71 12.14 -28.95 -18.21
C PRO A 71 12.46 -28.38 -16.83
N SER A 72 12.10 -29.10 -15.78
CA SER A 72 12.36 -28.68 -14.40
C SER A 72 12.83 -29.85 -13.55
N ALA A 73 13.89 -29.64 -12.77
CA ALA A 73 14.33 -30.60 -11.75
C ALA A 73 13.37 -30.71 -10.55
N LYS A 74 12.24 -30.00 -10.55
CA LYS A 74 11.25 -29.98 -9.47
C LYS A 74 9.98 -30.77 -9.75
N LEU A 75 9.92 -31.42 -10.91
CA LEU A 75 8.93 -32.44 -11.25
C LEU A 75 9.64 -33.78 -11.42
N SER A 76 9.09 -34.82 -10.81
CA SER A 76 9.53 -36.19 -11.09
C SER A 76 9.00 -36.66 -12.45
N PRO A 77 9.65 -37.65 -13.09
CA PRO A 77 9.16 -38.20 -14.36
C PRO A 77 7.71 -38.71 -14.28
N ALA A 78 7.34 -39.35 -13.16
CA ALA A 78 5.98 -39.83 -12.92
C ALA A 78 4.96 -38.67 -12.86
N GLU A 79 5.30 -37.57 -12.20
CA GLU A 79 4.44 -36.38 -12.17
C GLU A 79 4.28 -35.76 -13.56
N GLU A 80 5.34 -35.72 -14.37
CA GLU A 80 5.25 -35.21 -15.75
C GLU A 80 4.35 -36.09 -16.64
N GLU A 81 4.44 -37.41 -16.49
CA GLU A 81 3.59 -38.40 -17.17
C GLU A 81 2.11 -38.30 -16.74
N GLU A 82 1.86 -38.09 -15.46
CA GLU A 82 0.51 -37.82 -14.94
C GLU A 82 -0.05 -36.48 -15.44
N GLY A 83 0.79 -35.59 -15.95
CA GLY A 83 0.39 -34.32 -16.56
C GLY A 83 0.62 -33.10 -15.68
N TYR A 84 1.35 -33.23 -14.58
CA TYR A 84 1.71 -32.09 -13.74
C TYR A 84 2.66 -31.14 -14.48
N ALA A 85 2.45 -29.85 -14.25
CA ALA A 85 3.23 -28.77 -14.82
C ALA A 85 3.45 -27.67 -13.78
N LEU A 86 4.61 -27.02 -13.85
CA LEU A 86 4.85 -25.81 -13.05
C LEU A 86 4.19 -24.63 -13.72
N ALA A 87 3.22 -24.02 -13.06
CA ALA A 87 2.44 -22.92 -13.62
C ALA A 87 3.32 -21.76 -14.10
N CYS A 88 4.38 -21.45 -13.34
CA CYS A 88 5.30 -20.34 -13.67
C CYS A 88 6.29 -20.61 -14.81
N GLN A 89 6.37 -21.84 -15.33
CA GLN A 89 7.31 -22.24 -16.38
C GLN A 89 6.62 -22.93 -17.57
N THR A 90 5.29 -22.87 -17.60
CA THR A 90 4.47 -23.55 -18.61
C THR A 90 3.62 -22.53 -19.36
N VAL A 91 3.69 -22.59 -20.68
CA VAL A 91 3.05 -21.64 -21.61
C VAL A 91 1.84 -22.29 -22.26
N VAL A 92 0.72 -21.58 -22.32
CA VAL A 92 -0.51 -22.01 -23.00
C VAL A 92 -0.33 -21.89 -24.52
N LYS A 93 -0.70 -22.94 -25.26
CA LYS A 93 -0.62 -22.99 -26.73
C LYS A 93 -1.99 -23.09 -27.43
N GLY A 94 -3.07 -23.15 -26.67
CA GLY A 94 -4.44 -23.32 -27.13
C GLY A 94 -5.35 -23.63 -25.94
N ASP A 95 -6.60 -24.01 -26.22
CA ASP A 95 -7.59 -24.24 -25.17
C ASP A 95 -7.14 -25.33 -24.19
N VAL A 96 -7.19 -25.03 -22.89
CA VAL A 96 -6.62 -25.89 -21.84
C VAL A 96 -7.55 -26.00 -20.63
N ILE A 97 -7.63 -27.21 -20.08
CA ILE A 97 -8.35 -27.52 -18.84
C ILE A 97 -7.31 -27.90 -17.78
N LEU A 98 -7.34 -27.15 -16.68
CA LEU A 98 -6.39 -27.25 -15.59
C LEU A 98 -7.12 -27.65 -14.32
N LEU A 99 -6.53 -28.58 -13.56
CA LEU A 99 -6.90 -28.85 -12.19
C LEU A 99 -5.88 -28.17 -11.28
N VAL A 100 -6.38 -27.28 -10.41
CA VAL A 100 -5.62 -26.63 -9.34
C VAL A 100 -5.71 -27.53 -8.11
N PRO A 101 -4.65 -28.28 -7.75
CA PRO A 101 -4.67 -29.08 -6.54
C PRO A 101 -4.78 -28.19 -5.30
N GLU A 102 -5.25 -28.75 -4.19
CA GLU A 102 -5.21 -28.04 -2.91
C GLU A 102 -3.78 -27.61 -2.60
N GLN A 103 -3.62 -26.31 -2.38
CA GLN A 103 -2.32 -25.74 -2.03
C GLN A 103 -2.23 -25.63 -0.52
N GLU A 104 -1.06 -25.92 0.04
CA GLU A 104 -0.79 -25.71 1.46
C GLU A 104 -1.15 -24.26 1.83
N LYS A 105 -2.23 -24.11 2.60
CA LYS A 105 -2.53 -22.84 3.25
C LYS A 105 -1.42 -22.65 4.28
N ILE A 106 -0.65 -21.59 4.12
CA ILE A 106 0.27 -21.16 5.18
C ILE A 106 -0.62 -20.91 6.40
N GLU A 107 -0.57 -21.78 7.41
CA GLU A 107 -1.27 -21.58 8.68
C GLU A 107 -0.68 -20.34 9.33
N ARG A 108 -1.37 -19.22 9.15
CA ARG A 108 -0.97 -17.91 9.67
C ARG A 108 -1.28 -17.89 11.17
N LYS A 109 -0.38 -18.41 12.00
CA LYS A 109 -0.39 -18.07 13.43
C LYS A 109 0.07 -16.63 13.56
N ILE A 110 -0.89 -15.72 13.65
CA ILE A 110 -0.65 -14.31 13.97
C ILE A 110 0.09 -14.29 15.31
N ILE A 111 1.23 -13.59 15.33
CA ILE A 111 2.02 -13.39 16.54
C ILE A 111 1.23 -12.41 17.42
N GLU A 112 0.63 -12.99 18.45
CA GLU A 112 0.11 -12.40 19.69
C GLU A 112 -0.70 -11.11 19.53
N GLU A 113 -2.04 -11.29 19.55
CA GLU A 113 -2.97 -10.33 20.14
C GLU A 113 -2.51 -10.01 21.58
N VAL A 114 -1.62 -9.04 21.75
CA VAL A 114 -1.38 -8.48 23.08
C VAL A 114 -2.56 -7.57 23.39
N LYS A 115 -3.66 -8.17 23.86
CA LYS A 115 -4.76 -7.43 24.49
C LYS A 115 -4.21 -6.75 25.72
N GLY A 116 -4.08 -5.43 25.61
CA GLY A 116 -3.50 -4.58 26.63
C GLY A 116 -2.04 -4.33 26.29
N ALA A 117 -1.78 -3.18 25.67
CA ALA A 117 -0.43 -2.64 25.58
C ALA A 117 0.23 -2.76 26.96
N GLU A 118 1.12 -3.76 27.15
CA GLU A 118 2.28 -3.52 27.98
C GLU A 118 2.85 -2.24 27.40
N ARG A 119 2.71 -1.14 28.15
CA ARG A 119 3.09 0.21 27.71
C ARG A 119 4.44 0.06 27.03
N ILE A 120 4.45 0.19 25.70
CA ILE A 120 5.69 0.22 24.94
C ILE A 120 6.33 1.53 25.39
N ALA A 121 7.13 1.44 26.44
CA ALA A 121 7.84 2.57 27.00
C ALA A 121 8.86 2.94 25.94
N LEU A 122 8.58 4.00 25.19
CA LEU A 122 9.57 4.56 24.30
C LEU A 122 10.77 4.97 25.17
N PRO A 123 12.00 4.63 24.79
CA PRO A 123 13.20 4.94 25.56
C PRO A 123 13.55 6.44 25.53
N LEU A 124 12.72 7.26 24.90
CA LEU A 124 12.92 8.68 24.69
C LEU A 124 11.86 9.46 25.48
N GLU A 125 12.29 10.53 26.14
CA GLU A 125 11.39 11.52 26.71
C GLU A 125 10.72 12.27 25.56
N PHE A 126 9.39 12.39 25.59
CA PHE A 126 8.60 13.08 24.58
C PHE A 126 8.17 14.45 25.12
N GLU A 127 8.64 15.52 24.48
CA GLU A 127 8.34 16.90 24.76
C GLU A 127 7.43 17.49 23.67
N TRP A 128 6.14 17.62 23.97
CA TRP A 128 5.24 18.45 23.17
C TRP A 128 5.53 19.94 23.45
N PRO A 129 5.58 20.84 22.44
CA PRO A 129 5.33 20.62 21.00
C PRO A 129 6.62 20.44 20.18
N VAL A 130 7.76 20.19 20.81
CA VAL A 130 9.08 20.16 20.16
C VAL A 130 9.26 18.89 19.32
N ASP A 131 8.79 17.76 19.82
CA ASP A 131 9.03 16.45 19.22
C ASP A 131 8.09 16.05 18.07
N PRO A 132 6.77 16.35 18.07
CA PRO A 132 5.92 15.94 16.96
C PRO A 132 6.16 16.85 15.75
N SER A 133 6.53 16.24 14.61
CA SER A 133 6.63 16.95 13.33
C SER A 133 5.30 17.58 12.88
N ILE A 134 4.16 17.19 13.47
CA ILE A 134 2.83 17.74 13.19
C ILE A 134 2.24 18.43 14.43
N GLY A 135 1.90 19.71 14.31
CA GLY A 135 1.22 20.51 15.33
C GLY A 135 -0.19 20.94 14.91
N LYS A 136 -1.11 21.01 15.87
CA LYS A 136 -2.45 21.59 15.69
C LYS A 136 -2.60 22.82 16.57
N PHE A 137 -3.00 23.94 15.97
CA PHE A 137 -3.12 25.22 16.65
C PHE A 137 -4.50 25.80 16.38
N PHE A 138 -5.31 25.97 17.43
CA PHE A 138 -6.58 26.67 17.33
C PHE A 138 -6.33 28.18 17.23
N VAL A 139 -6.93 28.83 16.24
CA VAL A 139 -6.71 30.24 15.92
C VAL A 139 -8.05 30.92 15.71
N THR A 140 -8.23 32.05 16.38
CA THR A 140 -9.36 32.95 16.12
C THR A 140 -8.88 34.12 15.26
N ILE A 141 -9.52 34.35 14.13
CA ILE A 141 -9.09 35.36 13.14
C ILE A 141 -10.12 36.48 13.04
N ALA A 142 -9.64 37.73 12.96
CA ALA A 142 -10.53 38.86 12.72
C ALA A 142 -11.06 38.84 11.26
N PRO A 143 -12.39 38.95 11.05
CA PRO A 143 -12.97 39.01 9.70
C PRO A 143 -12.48 40.25 8.93
N PRO A 144 -12.48 40.20 7.58
CA PRO A 144 -12.04 41.31 6.75
C PRO A 144 -12.96 42.53 6.91
N SER A 145 -12.36 43.72 6.84
CA SER A 145 -13.06 44.99 6.95
C SER A 145 -12.52 45.98 5.92
N LEU A 146 -13.11 47.17 5.81
CA LEU A 146 -12.56 48.24 4.96
C LEU A 146 -11.22 48.78 5.51
N GLU A 147 -10.99 48.64 6.82
CA GLU A 147 -9.77 49.09 7.50
C GLU A 147 -8.64 48.07 7.40
N ASP A 148 -8.99 46.79 7.24
CA ASP A 148 -8.04 45.70 7.02
C ASP A 148 -8.47 44.90 5.80
N ASN A 149 -7.79 45.11 4.67
CA ASN A 149 -8.01 44.43 3.39
C ASN A 149 -6.94 43.34 3.09
N THR A 150 -6.21 42.88 4.11
CA THR A 150 -5.21 41.81 3.96
C THR A 150 -5.83 40.50 3.47
N THR A 151 -5.00 39.71 2.77
CA THR A 151 -5.40 38.41 2.23
C THR A 151 -5.68 37.40 3.35
N ASP A 152 -6.52 36.41 3.08
CA ASP A 152 -6.88 35.37 4.04
C ASP A 152 -5.64 34.61 4.57
N PHE A 153 -4.64 34.36 3.71
CA PHE A 153 -3.41 33.70 4.13
C PHE A 153 -2.53 34.60 5.01
N ASP A 154 -2.40 35.88 4.67
CA ASP A 154 -1.65 36.84 5.49
C ASP A 154 -2.31 37.06 6.85
N ARG A 155 -3.65 37.07 6.92
CA ARG A 155 -4.40 37.07 8.19
C ARG A 155 -4.06 35.88 9.04
N LEU A 156 -4.17 34.67 8.48
CA LEU A 156 -3.85 33.44 9.21
C LEU A 156 -2.40 33.43 9.70
N ARG A 157 -1.44 33.82 8.84
CA ARG A 157 -0.03 33.93 9.21
C ARG A 157 0.19 34.95 10.34
N ARG A 158 -0.47 36.11 10.28
CA ARG A 158 -0.42 37.13 11.32
C ARG A 158 -0.93 36.59 12.65
N GLU A 159 -2.10 35.96 12.66
CA GLU A 159 -2.73 35.45 13.88
C GLU A 159 -1.97 34.26 14.47
N LEU A 160 -1.45 33.34 13.66
CA LEU A 160 -0.56 32.26 14.13
C LEU A 160 0.71 32.80 14.78
N ARG A 161 1.31 33.86 14.19
CA ARG A 161 2.47 34.52 14.79
C ARG A 161 2.14 35.16 16.13
N VAL A 162 1.00 35.83 16.25
CA VAL A 162 0.61 36.55 17.47
C VAL A 162 0.16 35.60 18.57
N GLN A 163 -0.65 34.60 18.25
CA GLN A 163 -1.29 33.72 19.24
C GLN A 163 -0.40 32.54 19.63
N HIS A 164 0.44 32.04 18.72
CA HIS A 164 1.24 30.82 18.92
C HIS A 164 2.74 31.01 18.70
N GLY A 165 3.19 32.23 18.36
CA GLY A 165 4.62 32.51 18.18
C GLY A 165 5.25 31.83 16.96
N ILE A 166 4.45 31.49 15.93
CA ILE A 166 4.90 30.76 14.73
C ILE A 166 5.20 31.75 13.59
N PRO A 167 6.48 32.10 13.32
CA PRO A 167 6.83 32.97 12.20
C PRO A 167 6.89 32.20 10.87
N ASP A 168 6.83 32.95 9.76
CA ASP A 168 7.24 32.49 8.43
C ASP A 168 6.54 31.24 7.87
N LEU A 169 5.23 31.12 8.11
CA LEU A 169 4.38 30.07 7.57
C LEU A 169 4.45 29.95 6.04
N THR A 170 4.71 28.73 5.55
CA THR A 170 4.59 28.35 4.14
C THR A 170 3.32 27.52 3.91
N THR A 171 2.84 27.42 2.67
CA THR A 171 1.70 26.53 2.36
C THR A 171 1.66 26.14 0.88
N GLY A 172 1.01 25.02 0.59
CA GLY A 172 0.78 24.54 -0.76
C GLY A 172 -0.55 24.99 -1.37
N LEU A 173 -0.65 24.90 -2.70
CA LEU A 173 -1.85 25.29 -3.46
C LEU A 173 -3.11 24.53 -3.04
N SER A 174 -2.98 23.26 -2.61
CA SER A 174 -4.11 22.43 -2.16
C SER A 174 -4.83 23.03 -0.95
N VAL A 175 -4.09 23.63 -0.01
CA VAL A 175 -4.66 24.30 1.16
C VAL A 175 -5.20 25.67 0.80
N LEU A 176 -4.45 26.45 0.02
CA LEU A 176 -4.88 27.79 -0.42
C LEU A 176 -6.25 27.76 -1.14
N LYS A 177 -6.50 26.72 -1.96
CA LYS A 177 -7.77 26.56 -2.69
C LYS A 177 -9.00 26.45 -1.78
N LYS A 178 -8.84 25.92 -0.56
CA LYS A 178 -9.95 25.74 0.40
C LYS A 178 -9.88 26.68 1.59
N LEU A 179 -8.81 27.47 1.71
CA LEU A 179 -8.57 28.35 2.85
C LEU A 179 -9.72 29.33 3.04
N ALA A 180 -10.04 30.09 1.99
CA ALA A 180 -11.02 31.17 2.05
C ALA A 180 -12.43 30.69 2.45
N THR A 181 -12.88 29.55 1.93
CA THR A 181 -14.17 28.95 2.28
C THR A 181 -14.15 28.44 3.71
N THR A 182 -13.11 27.69 4.10
CA THR A 182 -13.01 27.11 5.45
C THR A 182 -12.99 28.20 6.53
N LEU A 183 -12.29 29.31 6.31
CA LEU A 183 -12.27 30.43 7.26
C LEU A 183 -13.66 31.04 7.46
N ARG A 184 -14.42 31.23 6.39
CA ARG A 184 -15.74 31.85 6.44
C ARG A 184 -16.80 30.91 7.01
N ASP A 185 -16.79 29.65 6.57
CA ASP A 185 -17.75 28.63 7.03
C ASP A 185 -17.59 28.31 8.52
N ALA A 186 -16.39 28.52 9.07
CA ALA A 186 -16.08 28.29 10.46
C ALA A 186 -16.17 29.56 11.34
N ASP A 187 -16.80 30.63 10.84
CA ASP A 187 -16.90 31.92 11.55
C ASP A 187 -15.53 32.42 12.06
N TRP A 188 -14.49 32.25 11.24
CA TRP A 188 -13.12 32.64 11.52
C TRP A 188 -12.48 31.97 12.73
N GLN A 189 -13.04 30.86 13.20
CA GLN A 189 -12.50 30.01 14.26
C GLN A 189 -12.06 28.68 13.65
N VAL A 190 -10.76 28.45 13.60
CA VAL A 190 -10.18 27.34 12.83
C VAL A 190 -9.01 26.70 13.56
N THR A 191 -8.74 25.45 13.23
CA THR A 191 -7.51 24.76 13.64
C THR A 191 -6.57 24.66 12.46
N ALA A 192 -5.40 25.29 12.58
CA ALA A 192 -4.29 25.17 11.65
C ALA A 192 -3.51 23.88 11.95
N VAL A 193 -3.33 23.03 10.94
CA VAL A 193 -2.49 21.82 11.03
C VAL A 193 -1.18 22.10 10.30
N LEU A 194 -0.09 22.09 11.07
CA LEU A 194 1.23 22.50 10.62
C LEU A 194 2.19 21.31 10.64
N GLU A 195 3.01 21.19 9.61
CA GLU A 195 4.25 20.44 9.66
C GLU A 195 5.35 21.38 10.19
N MET A 196 5.90 21.06 11.36
CA MET A 196 6.88 21.89 12.09
C MET A 196 8.34 21.56 11.71
N GLY A 197 8.56 20.48 10.95
CA GLY A 197 9.89 19.99 10.56
C GLY A 197 10.61 19.26 11.70
N ASP A 198 11.76 18.66 11.38
CA ASP A 198 12.55 17.90 12.35
C ASP A 198 13.51 18.86 13.06
N GLY A 199 13.31 19.11 14.36
CA GLY A 199 14.04 20.10 15.18
C GLY A 199 15.56 19.90 15.30
N GLY A 200 16.15 18.92 14.59
CA GLY A 200 17.57 18.55 14.69
C GLY A 200 18.42 18.82 13.44
N THR A 201 17.87 19.30 12.32
CA THR A 201 18.69 19.61 11.14
C THR A 201 18.87 21.12 10.97
N ALA A 202 20.11 21.54 10.73
CA ALA A 202 20.53 22.94 10.59
C ALA A 202 19.93 23.71 9.39
N ASN A 203 18.90 23.16 8.74
CA ASN A 203 18.09 23.87 7.76
C ASN A 203 16.81 24.31 8.45
N ASN A 204 16.69 25.62 8.69
CA ASN A 204 15.46 26.34 9.03
C ASN A 204 14.31 25.90 8.09
N CYS A 205 13.59 24.84 8.43
CA CYS A 205 12.36 24.49 7.75
C CYS A 205 11.27 25.36 8.38
N SER A 206 10.88 26.42 7.66
CA SER A 206 9.72 27.21 8.02
C SER A 206 8.49 26.31 8.14
N PRO A 207 7.68 26.45 9.22
CA PRO A 207 6.48 25.65 9.40
C PRO A 207 5.57 25.69 8.16
N ALA A 208 5.06 24.54 7.75
CA ALA A 208 4.21 24.41 6.57
C ALA A 208 2.77 24.12 6.97
N LEU A 209 1.83 24.98 6.57
CA LEU A 209 0.41 24.73 6.69
C LEU A 209 0.00 23.64 5.70
N ILE A 210 -0.30 22.45 6.23
CA ILE A 210 -0.71 21.27 5.45
C ILE A 210 -2.23 21.07 5.45
N ASN A 211 -2.94 21.61 6.46
CA ASN A 211 -4.39 21.55 6.51
C ASN A 211 -4.98 22.68 7.36
N ILE A 212 -6.27 22.97 7.13
CA ILE A 212 -7.06 23.89 7.95
C ILE A 212 -8.43 23.24 8.20
N LEU A 213 -8.85 23.22 9.47
CA LEU A 213 -10.05 22.55 9.93
C LEU A 213 -10.99 23.56 10.59
N PRO A 214 -12.32 23.42 10.44
CA PRO A 214 -13.28 24.28 11.11
C PRO A 214 -13.33 24.01 12.62
N GLY A 215 -13.43 25.06 13.43
CA GLY A 215 -13.52 25.00 14.88
C GLY A 215 -12.22 24.55 15.56
N ASP A 216 -12.33 24.23 16.85
CA ASP A 216 -11.24 23.67 17.66
C ASP A 216 -11.20 22.14 17.51
N GLN A 217 -10.13 21.64 16.90
CA GLN A 217 -9.83 20.23 16.70
C GLN A 217 -8.46 19.86 17.25
N THR A 218 -7.99 20.58 18.28
CA THR A 218 -6.69 20.36 18.92
C THR A 218 -6.67 19.17 19.87
N ALA A 219 -7.84 18.72 20.33
CA ALA A 219 -7.98 17.70 21.39
C ALA A 219 -7.45 16.29 21.02
N GLN A 220 -7.29 15.99 19.73
CA GLN A 220 -6.84 14.67 19.27
C GLN A 220 -5.87 14.83 18.11
N SER A 221 -4.74 14.13 18.16
CA SER A 221 -3.79 14.05 17.06
C SER A 221 -3.11 12.69 17.12
N PHE A 222 -3.27 11.88 16.06
CA PHE A 222 -2.73 10.52 16.02
C PHE A 222 -1.70 10.38 14.90
N GLY A 223 -0.72 9.52 15.14
CA GLY A 223 0.29 9.12 14.17
C GLY A 223 0.37 7.60 14.07
N LEU A 224 0.96 7.13 12.98
CA LEU A 224 1.22 5.71 12.76
C LEU A 224 2.72 5.50 12.56
N ALA A 225 3.32 4.58 13.33
CA ALA A 225 4.65 4.08 13.05
C ALA A 225 4.53 2.70 12.39
N ILE A 226 5.01 2.59 11.16
CA ILE A 226 4.82 1.41 10.31
C ILE A 226 6.18 0.76 10.03
N ASP A 227 6.35 -0.48 10.48
CA ASP A 227 7.48 -1.34 10.12
C ASP A 227 7.05 -2.31 9.00
N ILE A 228 7.65 -2.17 7.82
CA ILE A 228 7.37 -2.99 6.65
C ILE A 228 8.47 -4.05 6.53
N GLY A 229 8.29 -5.16 7.23
CA GLY A 229 9.16 -6.32 7.11
C GLY A 229 8.89 -7.12 5.83
N THR A 230 9.84 -7.98 5.46
CA THR A 230 9.64 -8.92 4.35
C THR A 230 8.54 -9.92 4.67
N THR A 231 8.50 -10.43 5.89
CA THR A 231 7.54 -11.45 6.33
C THR A 231 6.35 -10.86 7.06
N THR A 232 6.57 -9.84 7.89
CA THR A 232 5.55 -9.29 8.79
C THR A 232 5.55 -7.77 8.68
N ASN A 233 4.35 -7.19 8.60
CA ASN A 233 4.14 -5.76 8.73
C ASN A 233 3.57 -5.47 10.11
N VAL A 234 4.06 -4.41 10.75
CA VAL A 234 3.61 -3.98 12.08
C VAL A 234 3.22 -2.51 12.01
N VAL A 235 2.08 -2.17 12.61
CA VAL A 235 1.61 -0.79 12.74
C VAL A 235 1.40 -0.48 14.22
N HIS A 236 1.99 0.62 14.68
CA HIS A 236 1.74 1.19 15.99
C HIS A 236 0.92 2.46 15.85
N LEU A 237 -0.15 2.57 16.62
CA LEU A 237 -0.96 3.79 16.75
C LEU A 237 -0.41 4.62 17.91
N VAL A 238 -0.10 5.89 17.66
CA VAL A 238 0.55 6.79 18.62
C VAL A 238 -0.29 8.05 18.80
N ASP A 239 -0.49 8.47 20.04
CA ASP A 239 -1.01 9.80 20.37
C ASP A 239 0.11 10.83 20.24
N LEU A 240 0.00 11.77 19.31
CA LEU A 240 1.00 12.81 19.07
C LEU A 240 0.94 13.95 20.10
N LEU A 241 -0.07 13.99 20.97
CA LEU A 241 -0.13 14.96 22.07
C LEU A 241 0.66 14.47 23.28
N SER A 242 0.59 13.17 23.58
CA SER A 242 1.26 12.56 24.74
C SER A 242 2.52 11.75 24.39
N GLY A 243 2.74 11.44 23.11
CA GLY A 243 3.82 10.57 22.65
C GLY A 243 3.60 9.08 22.96
N GLN A 244 2.43 8.71 23.49
CA GLN A 244 2.17 7.35 23.95
C GLN A 244 1.71 6.44 22.80
N VAL A 245 2.23 5.22 22.76
CA VAL A 245 1.71 4.16 21.90
C VAL A 245 0.39 3.67 22.49
N ILE A 246 -0.71 3.89 21.75
CA ILE A 246 -2.08 3.54 22.13
C ILE A 246 -2.34 2.05 21.89
N ASP A 247 -1.98 1.57 20.70
CA ASP A 247 -2.31 0.22 20.24
C ASP A 247 -1.30 -0.24 19.17
N ARG A 248 -1.29 -1.54 18.87
CA ARG A 248 -0.43 -2.17 17.88
C ARG A 248 -1.19 -3.29 17.16
N ALA A 249 -0.95 -3.40 15.86
CA ALA A 249 -1.43 -4.50 15.03
C ALA A 249 -0.29 -5.06 14.19
N SER A 250 -0.36 -6.35 13.85
CA SER A 250 0.60 -6.97 12.92
C SER A 250 -0.04 -8.06 12.08
N GLU A 251 0.41 -8.18 10.84
CA GLU A 251 -0.06 -9.19 9.89
C GLU A 251 1.10 -9.60 8.97
N TYR A 252 1.03 -10.79 8.41
CA TYR A 252 1.94 -11.23 7.37
C TYR A 252 1.90 -10.28 6.18
N ASN A 253 3.06 -9.99 5.63
CA ASN A 253 3.17 -9.17 4.44
C ASN A 253 2.52 -9.88 3.25
N GLY A 254 1.43 -9.31 2.71
CA GLY A 254 0.71 -9.88 1.57
C GLY A 254 1.56 -10.12 0.32
N GLN A 255 2.74 -9.49 0.22
CA GLN A 255 3.71 -9.71 -0.85
C GLN A 255 4.36 -11.10 -0.84
N ILE A 256 4.22 -11.90 0.22
CA ILE A 256 4.74 -13.29 0.29
C ILE A 256 4.21 -14.14 -0.88
N SER A 257 2.97 -13.90 -1.30
CA SER A 257 2.36 -14.56 -2.47
C SER A 257 3.16 -14.39 -3.78
N CYS A 258 3.92 -13.31 -3.88
CA CYS A 258 4.73 -12.95 -5.05
C CYS A 258 6.23 -13.28 -4.87
N GLY A 259 6.64 -13.68 -3.66
CA GLY A 259 8.02 -13.99 -3.31
C GLY A 259 8.24 -14.01 -1.79
N GLU A 260 8.86 -15.07 -1.28
CA GLU A 260 9.19 -15.21 0.15
C GLU A 260 10.36 -14.30 0.57
N ASP A 261 11.22 -13.91 -0.37
CA ASP A 261 12.40 -13.06 -0.14
C ASP A 261 12.43 -11.82 -1.04
N ILE A 262 13.32 -10.87 -0.71
CA ILE A 262 13.47 -9.58 -1.39
C ILE A 262 13.86 -9.77 -2.86
N ILE A 263 14.79 -10.69 -3.17
CA ILE A 263 15.29 -10.91 -4.53
C ILE A 263 14.17 -11.48 -5.41
N SER A 264 13.41 -12.44 -4.89
CA SER A 264 12.24 -13.00 -5.57
C SER A 264 11.20 -11.91 -5.90
N ARG A 265 10.97 -10.95 -5.00
CA ARG A 265 10.06 -9.80 -5.24
C ARG A 265 10.60 -8.80 -6.25
N ILE A 266 11.91 -8.52 -6.23
CA ILE A 266 12.56 -7.66 -7.25
C ILE A 266 12.40 -8.29 -8.64
N ILE A 267 12.57 -9.60 -8.76
CA ILE A 267 12.39 -10.29 -10.03
C ILE A 267 10.91 -10.35 -10.44
N TYR A 268 10.00 -10.50 -9.48
CA TYR A 268 8.56 -10.43 -9.75
C TYR A 268 8.14 -9.04 -10.25
N SER A 269 8.68 -7.96 -9.66
CA SER A 269 8.31 -6.59 -10.02
C SER A 269 8.68 -6.20 -11.46
N GLN A 270 9.69 -6.86 -12.04
CA GLN A 270 10.12 -6.67 -13.43
C GLN A 270 9.19 -7.31 -14.47
N LYS A 271 8.21 -8.12 -14.04
CA LYS A 271 7.27 -8.82 -14.94
C LYS A 271 5.94 -8.08 -14.99
N GLY A 272 5.53 -7.64 -16.19
CA GLY A 272 4.20 -7.05 -16.41
C GLY A 272 3.87 -5.94 -15.40
N ASP A 273 2.70 -6.04 -14.75
CA ASP A 273 2.25 -5.11 -13.69
C ASP A 273 2.75 -5.50 -12.28
N GLY A 274 3.85 -6.25 -12.18
CA GLY A 274 4.33 -6.84 -10.94
C GLY A 274 4.66 -5.82 -9.85
N LEU A 275 5.22 -4.66 -10.22
CA LEU A 275 5.51 -3.57 -9.28
C LEU A 275 4.22 -3.01 -8.65
N ALA A 276 3.23 -2.65 -9.47
CA ALA A 276 1.97 -2.11 -8.95
C ALA A 276 1.18 -3.19 -8.18
N HIS A 277 1.29 -4.46 -8.59
CA HIS A 277 0.71 -5.56 -7.83
C HIS A 277 1.32 -5.69 -6.43
N LEU A 278 2.65 -5.69 -6.30
CA LEU A 278 3.33 -5.70 -5.01
C LEU A 278 2.95 -4.49 -4.14
N GLN A 279 2.79 -3.31 -4.73
CA GLN A 279 2.32 -2.12 -4.03
C GLN A 279 0.88 -2.29 -3.52
N ARG A 280 -0.04 -2.80 -4.35
CA ARG A 280 -1.42 -3.07 -3.95
C ARG A 280 -1.50 -4.07 -2.79
N LEU A 281 -0.66 -5.10 -2.80
CA LEU A 281 -0.61 -6.12 -1.74
C LEU A 281 -0.16 -5.54 -0.39
N VAL A 282 0.92 -4.75 -0.37
CA VAL A 282 1.39 -4.14 0.88
C VAL A 282 0.41 -3.07 1.37
N LEU A 283 -0.15 -2.23 0.49
CA LEU A 283 -1.15 -1.24 0.87
C LEU A 283 -2.42 -1.88 1.42
N ARG A 284 -2.90 -2.98 0.83
CA ARG A 284 -4.03 -3.75 1.37
C ARG A 284 -3.75 -4.27 2.78
N THR A 285 -2.54 -4.78 2.99
CA THR A 285 -2.12 -5.29 4.32
C THR A 285 -2.10 -4.15 5.33
N LEU A 286 -1.45 -3.03 5.00
CA LEU A 286 -1.33 -1.88 5.90
C LEU A 286 -2.68 -1.22 6.19
N ASN A 287 -3.53 -1.01 5.17
CA ASN A 287 -4.86 -0.43 5.38
C ASN A 287 -5.73 -1.36 6.24
N GLY A 288 -5.64 -2.68 6.07
CA GLY A 288 -6.33 -3.62 6.96
C GLY A 288 -5.91 -3.47 8.42
N LEU A 289 -4.61 -3.34 8.68
CA LEU A 289 -4.09 -3.08 10.03
C LEU A 289 -4.56 -1.72 10.58
N ILE A 290 -4.58 -0.69 9.74
CA ILE A 290 -5.05 0.65 10.12
C ILE A 290 -6.53 0.62 10.47
N ASP A 291 -7.38 0.02 9.63
CA ASP A 291 -8.81 -0.13 9.86
C ASP A 291 -9.09 -0.90 11.16
N GLU A 292 -8.29 -1.92 11.45
CA GLU A 292 -8.38 -2.70 12.69
C GLU A 292 -8.04 -1.84 13.92
N LEU A 293 -7.00 -1.01 13.83
CA LEU A 293 -6.57 -0.12 14.93
C LEU A 293 -7.56 1.02 15.16
N THR A 294 -8.03 1.68 14.10
CA THR A 294 -9.00 2.77 14.20
C THR A 294 -10.33 2.27 14.74
N SER A 295 -10.81 1.10 14.27
CA SER A 295 -12.03 0.47 14.78
C SER A 295 -11.93 0.11 16.26
N ARG A 296 -10.79 -0.46 16.70
CA ARG A 296 -10.58 -0.81 18.12
C ARG A 296 -10.54 0.40 19.04
N ASN A 297 -10.05 1.54 18.55
CA ASN A 297 -9.84 2.75 19.34
C ASN A 297 -10.91 3.84 19.09
N SER A 298 -11.92 3.57 18.25
CA SER A 298 -12.99 4.51 17.88
C SER A 298 -12.48 5.83 17.32
N ILE A 299 -11.51 5.74 16.41
CA ILE A 299 -10.88 6.87 15.68
C ILE A 299 -11.37 6.92 14.24
#